data_AF-A0A1Y3Q0Y5-F1
#
_entry.id   AF-A0A1Y3Q0Y5-F1
#
_cell.length_a   1.000
_cell.length_b   1.000
_cell.length_c   1.000
_cell.angle_alpha   90.00
_cell.angle_beta   90.00
_cell.angle_gamma   90.00
#
_symmetry.space_group_name_H-M   'P 1'
#
loop_
_entity.id
_entity.type
_entity.pdbx_description
1 polymer ?
#
loop_
_entity_poly.entity_id
_entity_poly.type
_entity_poly.pdbx_seq_one_letter_code
_entity_poly.pdbx_strand_id
1 'polypeptide(L)'
;MLALLLLLGFGPARVVGLPPALAQASQGHAEGSMGSAADTLTANPTGEPLEDGQVPGSPAFPVGGFRFTGNTVFTQDELAGQLAGYSGRQLTLADLEEAAARITRFYREQGYFLASAHVPPQEVVDGVVELAVVEGRWGQVTLDNRAGLREAVAQGLLGQVRQGELIREEPLDRAMRLLNETPGVQARATVRAGSEPGTSDLTVVLAPEKRAGAALVVDNAGSAATQETRVSISAELANAAGLGDRLSVRWVGAGAAMQNWHVGYEAYVAVGGFLRRHPLQAGRPVWSPGRPRHGQRRAGVGPLPAGALGRGAPGSVLGL
;
A
#
# COMPACT_ATOMS: atom_id res chain seq x y z
N MET A 1 50.54 19.96 18.95
CA MET A 1 51.32 19.51 17.78
C MET A 1 50.71 18.22 17.24
N LEU A 2 49.87 18.32 16.21
CA LEU A 2 49.97 17.57 14.95
C LEU A 2 48.89 18.11 14.02
N ALA A 3 49.31 18.79 12.96
CA ALA A 3 48.44 19.36 11.94
C ALA A 3 48.26 18.30 10.84
N LEU A 4 47.01 17.99 10.48
CA LEU A 4 46.70 17.27 9.24
C LEU A 4 46.08 18.26 8.26
N LEU A 5 46.91 18.74 7.34
CA LEU A 5 46.55 19.58 6.21
C LEU A 5 45.88 18.71 5.15
N LEU A 6 44.61 18.98 4.83
CA LEU A 6 43.91 18.40 3.69
C LEU A 6 43.59 19.54 2.73
N LEU A 7 44.46 19.69 1.72
CA LEU A 7 44.27 20.53 0.55
C LEU A 7 43.17 19.90 -0.32
N LEU A 8 42.03 20.58 -0.46
CA LEU A 8 41.02 20.26 -1.47
C LEU A 8 40.84 21.48 -2.38
N GLY A 9 41.28 21.30 -3.63
CA GLY A 9 41.06 22.25 -4.71
C GLY A 9 39.58 22.37 -5.04
N PHE A 10 39.14 23.60 -5.29
CA PHE A 10 37.81 23.92 -5.81
C PHE A 10 37.71 23.45 -7.27
N GLY A 11 37.07 22.29 -7.47
CA GLY A 11 36.47 21.91 -8.75
C GLY A 11 34.94 22.07 -8.69
N PRO A 12 34.23 22.20 -9.82
CA PRO A 12 32.78 22.31 -9.83
C PRO A 12 32.17 21.06 -9.17
N ALA A 13 31.27 21.31 -8.22
CA ALA A 13 30.62 20.28 -7.40
C ALA A 13 29.97 19.22 -8.30
N ARG A 14 30.41 17.96 -8.14
CA ARG A 14 29.64 16.82 -8.62
C ARG A 14 28.46 16.62 -7.69
N VAL A 15 27.27 16.83 -8.22
CA VAL A 15 26.01 16.31 -7.64
C VAL A 15 26.14 14.79 -7.61
N VAL A 16 26.37 14.22 -6.43
CA VAL A 16 26.06 12.80 -6.22
C VAL A 16 24.55 12.74 -6.09
N GLY A 17 23.89 12.18 -7.10
CA GLY A 17 22.43 12.16 -7.23
C GLY A 17 21.76 11.68 -5.94
N LEU A 18 20.71 12.41 -5.53
CA LEU A 18 19.83 11.97 -4.46
C LEU A 18 19.27 10.59 -4.79
N PRO A 19 19.12 9.67 -3.81
CA PRO A 19 18.18 8.59 -3.96
C PRO A 19 16.76 9.19 -4.15
N PRO A 20 15.95 8.67 -5.08
CA PRO A 20 14.68 9.29 -5.52
C PRO A 20 13.65 9.52 -4.41
N ALA A 21 13.80 8.88 -3.26
CA ALA A 21 12.87 8.97 -2.13
C ALA A 21 12.82 10.34 -1.43
N LEU A 22 13.85 11.19 -1.56
CA LEU A 22 13.92 12.49 -0.84
C LEU A 22 13.52 13.71 -1.68
N ALA A 23 13.27 13.56 -2.99
CA ALA A 23 12.81 14.65 -3.84
C ALA A 23 11.27 14.84 -3.84
N GLN A 24 10.52 13.88 -3.30
CA GLN A 24 9.06 13.83 -3.47
C GLN A 24 8.24 14.47 -2.31
N ALA A 25 8.88 15.06 -1.30
CA ALA A 25 8.20 15.55 -0.11
C ALA A 25 7.69 17.02 -0.19
N SER A 26 7.74 17.70 -1.34
CA SER A 26 7.36 19.13 -1.43
C SER A 26 6.49 19.56 -2.61
N GLN A 27 5.78 18.65 -3.30
CA GLN A 27 4.79 19.04 -4.31
C GLN A 27 3.49 18.26 -4.11
N GLY A 28 2.41 19.00 -3.88
CA GLY A 28 1.06 18.47 -3.84
C GLY A 28 0.55 18.11 -5.24
N HIS A 29 -0.23 17.02 -5.28
CA HIS A 29 -1.28 16.66 -6.23
C HIS A 29 -1.18 17.19 -7.67
N ALA A 30 -0.85 16.29 -8.61
CA ALA A 30 -1.73 15.92 -9.73
C ALA A 30 -1.16 14.70 -10.48
N GLU A 31 -2.03 13.70 -10.64
CA GLU A 31 -2.10 12.73 -11.74
C GLU A 31 -0.83 11.93 -12.09
N GLY A 32 -0.63 10.85 -11.33
CA GLY A 32 0.24 9.73 -11.72
C GLY A 32 -0.62 8.49 -12.02
N SER A 33 -0.75 8.20 -13.31
CA SER A 33 -1.28 6.98 -13.90
C SER A 33 -0.96 5.72 -13.08
N MET A 34 -2.02 5.01 -12.66
CA MET A 34 -1.91 3.67 -12.09
C MET A 34 -1.48 2.70 -13.20
N GLY A 35 -0.19 2.39 -13.24
CA GLY A 35 0.32 1.21 -13.93
C GLY A 35 -0.20 -0.04 -13.24
N SER A 36 -1.24 -0.62 -13.84
CA SER A 36 -1.92 -1.85 -13.47
C SER A 36 -0.94 -2.98 -13.12
N ALA A 37 -0.98 -3.47 -11.88
CA ALA A 37 -0.33 -4.69 -11.44
C ALA A 37 -1.16 -5.93 -11.82
N ALA A 38 -1.60 -6.00 -13.08
CA ALA A 38 -2.38 -7.10 -13.63
C ALA A 38 -1.59 -7.97 -14.62
N ASP A 39 -0.26 -7.97 -14.54
CA ASP A 39 0.57 -8.54 -15.60
C ASP A 39 1.62 -9.52 -15.06
N THR A 40 1.18 -10.58 -14.36
CA THR A 40 1.87 -11.90 -14.36
C THR A 40 0.98 -13.03 -13.83
N LEU A 41 -0.07 -13.39 -14.57
CA LEU A 41 -0.71 -14.72 -14.44
C LEU A 41 -1.04 -15.25 -15.84
N THR A 42 -0.01 -15.53 -16.64
CA THR A 42 -0.17 -16.29 -17.88
C THR A 42 -0.30 -17.76 -17.54
N ALA A 43 -1.52 -18.20 -17.23
CA ALA A 43 -1.91 -19.56 -17.55
C ALA A 43 -1.89 -19.68 -19.07
N ASN A 44 -1.25 -20.72 -19.59
CA ASN A 44 -1.17 -21.00 -21.02
C ASN A 44 -2.26 -22.03 -21.37
N PRO A 45 -3.44 -21.65 -21.88
CA PRO A 45 -4.34 -22.59 -22.52
C PRO A 45 -3.96 -22.64 -24.00
N THR A 46 -3.07 -23.55 -24.39
CA THR A 46 -3.14 -24.05 -25.77
C THR A 46 -4.21 -25.12 -25.80
N GLY A 47 -5.46 -24.66 -25.79
CA GLY A 47 -6.64 -25.40 -26.21
C GLY A 47 -7.33 -24.51 -27.23
N GLU A 48 -7.58 -25.06 -28.41
CA GLU A 48 -8.18 -24.38 -29.56
C GLU A 48 -9.49 -23.66 -29.17
N PRO A 49 -9.89 -22.58 -29.87
CA PRO A 49 -11.18 -21.94 -29.64
C PRO A 49 -12.27 -22.99 -29.90
N LEU A 50 -12.99 -23.39 -28.85
CA LEU A 50 -14.26 -24.06 -29.03
C LEU A 50 -15.21 -23.02 -29.62
N GLU A 51 -15.40 -23.10 -30.93
CA GLU A 51 -16.50 -22.44 -31.65
C GLU A 51 -17.81 -22.65 -30.86
N ASP A 52 -18.68 -21.64 -30.90
CA ASP A 52 -20.01 -21.62 -30.28
C ASP A 52 -20.77 -22.93 -30.52
N GLY A 53 -20.61 -23.85 -29.58
CA GLY A 53 -21.20 -25.17 -29.60
C GLY A 53 -22.57 -25.13 -28.96
N GLN A 54 -23.54 -24.49 -29.61
CA GLN A 54 -24.93 -24.89 -29.43
C GLN A 54 -25.02 -26.32 -30.00
N VAL A 55 -24.72 -27.34 -29.20
CA VAL A 55 -24.90 -28.74 -29.59
C VAL A 55 -26.42 -28.94 -29.74
N PRO A 56 -26.95 -29.10 -30.96
CA PRO A 56 -28.37 -29.28 -31.15
C PRO A 56 -28.71 -30.68 -30.63
N GLY A 57 -29.41 -30.77 -29.49
CA GLY A 57 -29.92 -32.05 -28.96
C GLY A 57 -29.60 -32.38 -27.51
N SER A 58 -28.98 -31.49 -26.73
CA SER A 58 -28.86 -31.72 -25.28
C SER A 58 -30.26 -31.80 -24.63
N PRO A 59 -30.57 -32.89 -23.89
CA PRO A 59 -31.86 -33.02 -23.22
C PRO A 59 -32.07 -31.85 -22.26
N ALA A 60 -33.17 -31.11 -22.46
CA ALA A 60 -33.62 -30.11 -21.51
C ALA A 60 -34.57 -30.76 -20.50
N PHE A 61 -34.49 -30.34 -19.26
CA PHE A 61 -35.36 -30.81 -18.18
C PHE A 61 -35.99 -29.62 -17.44
N PRO A 62 -37.22 -29.79 -16.90
CA PRO A 62 -37.89 -28.74 -16.17
C PRO A 62 -37.21 -28.51 -14.82
N VAL A 63 -36.78 -27.26 -14.58
CA VAL A 63 -36.18 -26.83 -13.32
C VAL A 63 -37.14 -25.89 -12.60
N GLY A 64 -37.70 -26.36 -11.49
CA GLY A 64 -38.56 -25.59 -10.59
C GLY A 64 -37.77 -24.72 -9.61
N GLY A 65 -36.55 -25.11 -9.25
CA GLY A 65 -35.70 -24.33 -8.36
C GLY A 65 -34.32 -24.92 -8.13
N PHE A 66 -33.53 -24.24 -7.30
CA PHE A 66 -32.15 -24.61 -6.99
C PHE A 66 -31.98 -24.83 -5.48
N ARG A 67 -31.15 -25.82 -5.14
CA ARG A 67 -30.65 -26.06 -3.78
C ARG A 67 -29.13 -25.94 -3.79
N PHE A 68 -28.54 -25.33 -2.77
CA PHE A 68 -27.09 -25.19 -2.67
C PHE A 68 -26.53 -26.08 -1.56
N THR A 69 -25.34 -26.63 -1.77
CA THR A 69 -24.60 -27.37 -0.75
C THR A 69 -23.19 -26.80 -0.63
N GLY A 70 -22.60 -26.86 0.57
CA GLY A 70 -21.25 -26.33 0.83
C GLY A 70 -21.17 -24.80 1.00
N ASN A 71 -22.29 -24.08 0.88
CA ASN A 71 -22.36 -22.64 1.17
C ASN A 71 -22.44 -22.39 2.69
N THR A 72 -21.43 -21.71 3.23
CA THR A 72 -21.37 -21.24 4.63
C THR A 72 -21.35 -19.72 4.73
N VAL A 73 -20.94 -19.03 3.67
CA VAL A 73 -20.87 -17.58 3.59
C VAL A 73 -22.21 -16.94 3.25
N PHE A 74 -22.91 -17.49 2.26
CA PHE A 74 -24.20 -16.98 1.77
C PHE A 74 -25.31 -17.97 2.04
N THR A 75 -26.50 -17.45 2.33
CA THR A 75 -27.71 -18.23 2.56
C THR A 75 -28.26 -18.83 1.26
N GLN A 76 -29.13 -19.84 1.39
CA GLN A 76 -29.83 -20.44 0.24
C GLN A 76 -30.59 -19.38 -0.57
N ASP A 77 -31.29 -18.48 0.12
CA ASP A 77 -32.14 -17.47 -0.51
C ASP A 77 -31.33 -16.42 -1.27
N GLU A 78 -30.18 -15.99 -0.73
CA GLU A 78 -29.27 -15.06 -1.43
C GLU A 78 -28.76 -15.65 -2.74
N LEU A 79 -28.36 -16.93 -2.72
CA LEU A 79 -27.89 -17.63 -3.92
C LEU A 79 -29.03 -17.93 -4.90
N ALA A 80 -30.21 -18.33 -4.41
CA ALA A 80 -31.40 -18.53 -5.24
C ALA A 80 -31.83 -17.23 -5.92
N GLY A 81 -31.71 -16.09 -5.24
CA GLY A 81 -31.96 -14.77 -5.81
C GLY A 81 -31.07 -14.44 -7.01
N GLN A 82 -29.82 -14.93 -7.03
CA GLN A 82 -28.94 -14.80 -8.20
C GLN A 82 -29.43 -15.61 -9.41
N LEU A 83 -30.22 -16.67 -9.19
CA LEU A 83 -30.70 -17.57 -10.24
C LEU A 83 -32.21 -17.43 -10.54
N ALA A 84 -32.84 -16.35 -10.09
CA ALA A 84 -34.29 -16.14 -10.29
C ALA A 84 -34.71 -16.25 -11.77
N GLY A 85 -33.86 -15.82 -12.72
CA GLY A 85 -34.14 -15.92 -14.16
C GLY A 85 -33.98 -17.32 -14.79
N TYR A 86 -33.49 -18.30 -14.03
CA TYR A 86 -33.32 -19.69 -14.46
C TYR A 86 -34.46 -20.60 -13.94
N SER A 87 -35.13 -20.22 -12.85
CA SER A 87 -36.19 -21.01 -12.25
C SER A 87 -37.46 -21.00 -13.10
N GLY A 88 -38.19 -22.13 -13.13
CA GLY A 88 -39.43 -22.29 -13.90
C GLY A 88 -39.23 -22.50 -15.40
N ARG A 89 -38.02 -22.89 -15.83
CA ARG A 89 -37.65 -23.05 -17.25
C ARG A 89 -37.23 -24.48 -17.57
N GLN A 90 -37.25 -24.82 -18.86
CA GLN A 90 -36.56 -25.99 -19.41
C GLN A 90 -35.08 -25.62 -19.56
N LEU A 91 -34.20 -26.26 -18.80
CA LEU A 91 -32.76 -26.00 -18.82
C LEU A 91 -32.01 -27.23 -19.31
N THR A 92 -30.98 -27.00 -20.11
CA THR A 92 -29.99 -28.01 -20.52
C THR A 92 -28.86 -28.08 -19.49
N LEU A 93 -27.98 -29.09 -19.61
CA LEU A 93 -26.75 -29.14 -18.80
C LEU A 93 -25.90 -27.87 -18.96
N ALA A 94 -25.79 -27.33 -20.19
CA ALA A 94 -25.04 -26.11 -20.45
C ALA A 94 -25.64 -24.90 -19.71
N ASP A 95 -26.97 -24.79 -19.65
CA ASP A 95 -27.65 -23.74 -18.88
C ASP A 95 -27.40 -23.88 -17.37
N LEU A 96 -27.32 -25.12 -16.85
CA LEU A 96 -26.98 -25.36 -15.44
C LEU A 96 -25.51 -24.99 -15.14
N GLU A 97 -24.60 -25.31 -16.05
CA GLU A 97 -23.19 -24.92 -15.92
C GLU A 97 -23.04 -23.39 -15.95
N GLU A 98 -23.82 -22.70 -16.78
CA GLU A 98 -23.88 -21.24 -16.78
C GLU A 98 -24.43 -20.70 -15.44
N ALA A 99 -25.48 -21.32 -14.89
CA ALA A 99 -26.00 -20.98 -13.57
C ALA A 99 -24.95 -21.16 -12.47
N ALA A 100 -24.19 -22.27 -12.49
CA ALA A 100 -23.08 -22.51 -11.57
C ALA A 100 -21.95 -21.48 -11.75
N ALA A 101 -21.62 -21.12 -13.00
CA ALA A 101 -20.65 -20.07 -13.30
C ALA A 101 -21.11 -18.68 -12.80
N ARG A 102 -22.41 -18.40 -12.84
CA ARG A 102 -23.00 -17.17 -12.28
C ARG A 102 -22.85 -17.12 -10.76
N ILE A 103 -23.11 -18.22 -10.05
CA ILE A 103 -22.87 -18.30 -8.60
C ILE A 103 -21.39 -18.13 -8.29
N THR A 104 -20.51 -18.82 -9.03
CA THR A 104 -19.06 -18.66 -8.88
C THR A 104 -18.64 -17.21 -9.02
N ARG A 105 -19.15 -16.50 -10.04
CA ARG A 105 -18.88 -15.08 -10.25
C ARG A 105 -19.37 -14.22 -9.09
N PHE A 106 -20.59 -14.46 -8.60
CA PHE A 106 -21.12 -13.77 -7.44
C PHE A 106 -20.20 -13.90 -6.21
N TYR A 107 -19.73 -15.11 -5.89
CA TYR A 107 -18.76 -15.30 -4.80
C TYR A 107 -17.47 -14.49 -5.01
N ARG A 108 -16.92 -14.51 -6.23
CA ARG A 108 -15.70 -13.78 -6.57
C ARG A 108 -15.87 -12.27 -6.45
N GLU A 109 -17.00 -11.73 -6.90
CA GLU A 109 -17.36 -10.31 -6.77
C GLU A 109 -17.50 -9.87 -5.30
N GLN A 110 -17.85 -10.80 -4.41
CA GLN A 110 -17.89 -10.57 -2.97
C GLN A 110 -16.53 -10.82 -2.26
N GLY A 111 -15.46 -11.04 -3.03
CA GLY A 111 -14.08 -11.18 -2.53
C GLY A 111 -13.63 -12.61 -2.20
N TYR A 112 -14.41 -13.63 -2.56
CA TYR A 112 -14.07 -15.06 -2.40
C TYR A 112 -13.50 -15.62 -3.70
N PHE A 113 -12.30 -15.15 -4.08
CA PHE A 113 -11.73 -15.38 -5.41
C PHE A 113 -11.41 -16.86 -5.74
N LEU A 114 -11.24 -17.72 -4.73
CA LEU A 114 -11.03 -19.17 -4.88
C LEU A 114 -12.28 -20.02 -4.64
N ALA A 115 -13.45 -19.40 -4.50
CA ALA A 115 -14.69 -20.15 -4.48
C ALA A 115 -15.10 -20.61 -5.89
N SER A 116 -15.75 -21.77 -5.97
CA SER A 116 -16.35 -22.30 -7.19
C SER A 116 -17.66 -23.00 -6.91
N ALA A 117 -18.59 -22.96 -7.86
CA ALA A 117 -19.81 -23.74 -7.84
C ALA A 117 -19.85 -24.67 -9.06
N HIS A 118 -20.40 -25.86 -8.89
CA HIS A 118 -20.54 -26.85 -9.96
C HIS A 118 -21.82 -27.68 -9.77
N VAL A 119 -22.22 -28.36 -10.85
CA VAL A 119 -23.36 -29.28 -10.84
C VAL A 119 -22.83 -30.68 -10.51
N PRO A 120 -23.09 -31.23 -9.31
CA PRO A 120 -22.69 -32.61 -9.01
C PRO A 120 -23.58 -33.61 -9.78
N PRO A 121 -23.09 -34.84 -10.03
CA PRO A 121 -23.92 -35.93 -10.54
C PRO A 121 -25.10 -36.20 -9.60
N GLN A 122 -26.31 -36.09 -10.13
CA GLN A 122 -27.55 -36.20 -9.35
C GLN A 122 -28.72 -36.63 -10.24
N GLU A 123 -29.79 -37.12 -9.61
CA GLU A 123 -31.10 -37.23 -10.24
C GLU A 123 -31.93 -35.99 -9.90
N VAL A 124 -32.55 -35.37 -10.90
CA VAL A 124 -33.43 -34.20 -10.68
C VAL A 124 -34.79 -34.72 -10.21
N VAL A 125 -35.07 -34.58 -8.92
CA VAL A 125 -36.35 -34.95 -8.30
C VAL A 125 -37.17 -33.67 -8.07
N ASP A 126 -38.46 -33.71 -8.43
CA ASP A 126 -39.41 -32.59 -8.28
C ASP A 126 -38.95 -31.27 -8.94
N GLY A 127 -38.07 -31.34 -9.94
CA GLY A 127 -37.52 -30.18 -10.63
C GLY A 127 -36.54 -29.35 -9.81
N VAL A 128 -36.03 -29.85 -8.67
CA VAL A 128 -35.02 -29.15 -7.86
C VAL A 128 -33.63 -29.62 -8.25
N VAL A 129 -32.78 -28.68 -8.67
CA VAL A 129 -31.38 -28.96 -9.05
C VAL A 129 -30.44 -28.53 -7.92
N GLU A 130 -29.53 -29.41 -7.54
CA GLU A 130 -28.46 -29.11 -6.59
C GLU A 130 -27.26 -28.46 -7.29
N LEU A 131 -26.74 -27.38 -6.69
CA LEU A 131 -25.47 -26.75 -7.04
C LEU A 131 -24.53 -26.81 -5.83
N ALA A 132 -23.43 -27.54 -5.98
CA ALA A 132 -22.42 -27.68 -4.93
C ALA A 132 -21.42 -26.53 -5.02
N VAL A 133 -21.25 -25.81 -3.91
CA VAL A 133 -20.30 -24.70 -3.74
C VAL A 133 -19.11 -25.19 -2.93
N VAL A 134 -17.92 -24.95 -3.45
CA VAL A 134 -16.64 -25.15 -2.77
C VAL A 134 -16.11 -23.78 -2.36
N GLU A 135 -16.19 -23.49 -1.08
CA GLU A 135 -15.60 -22.28 -0.50
C GLU A 135 -14.13 -22.54 -0.15
N GLY A 136 -13.22 -21.81 -0.80
CA GLY A 136 -11.79 -21.97 -0.58
C GLY A 136 -11.37 -21.67 0.86
N ARG A 137 -10.58 -22.55 1.48
CA ARG A 137 -10.01 -22.37 2.82
C ARG A 137 -8.50 -22.44 2.81
N TRP A 138 -7.85 -21.71 3.70
CA TRP A 138 -6.41 -21.84 3.88
C TRP A 138 -6.09 -23.23 4.45
N GLY A 139 -5.28 -23.99 3.73
CA GLY A 139 -4.62 -25.19 4.23
C GLY A 139 -3.43 -24.78 5.10
N GLN A 140 -2.23 -25.16 4.71
CA GLN A 140 -1.02 -24.74 5.40
C GLN A 140 -0.70 -23.25 5.12
N VAL A 141 -0.47 -22.47 6.18
CA VAL A 141 0.04 -21.10 6.09
C VAL A 141 1.45 -21.07 6.65
N THR A 142 2.43 -20.85 5.78
CA THR A 142 3.86 -20.86 6.13
C THR A 142 4.44 -19.45 5.99
N LEU A 143 5.17 -19.02 7.01
CA LEU A 143 5.90 -17.75 7.03
C LEU A 143 7.42 -18.03 7.02
N ASP A 144 8.09 -17.69 5.92
CA ASP A 144 9.54 -17.74 5.76
C ASP A 144 10.12 -16.35 6.01
N ASN A 145 10.54 -16.12 7.26
CA ASN A 145 10.98 -14.81 7.71
C ASN A 145 12.51 -14.66 7.68
N ARG A 146 13.01 -13.89 6.71
CA ARG A 146 14.44 -13.60 6.53
C ARG A 146 14.77 -12.11 6.68
N ALA A 147 13.77 -11.27 6.97
CA ALA A 147 13.91 -9.81 7.04
C ALA A 147 14.40 -9.29 8.41
N GLY A 148 14.59 -10.19 9.39
CA GLY A 148 14.94 -9.82 10.76
C GLY A 148 13.81 -9.14 11.53
N LEU A 149 12.57 -9.22 11.03
CA LEU A 149 11.37 -8.84 11.75
C LEU A 149 11.08 -9.89 12.82
N ARG A 150 10.66 -9.49 14.02
CA ARG A 150 10.28 -10.45 15.06
C ARG A 150 9.09 -11.28 14.59
N GLU A 151 9.14 -12.58 14.87
CA GLU A 151 8.14 -13.54 14.41
C GLU A 151 6.72 -13.19 14.89
N ALA A 152 6.57 -12.79 16.15
CA ALA A 152 5.29 -12.35 16.69
C ALA A 152 4.72 -11.10 15.99
N VAL A 153 5.59 -10.19 15.52
CA VAL A 153 5.15 -9.01 14.76
C VAL A 153 4.71 -9.44 13.36
N ALA A 154 5.52 -10.24 12.67
CA ALA A 154 5.18 -10.76 11.35
C ALA A 154 3.86 -11.55 11.34
N GLN A 155 3.66 -12.45 12.29
CA GLN A 155 2.41 -13.19 12.47
C GLN A 155 1.23 -12.28 12.84
N GLY A 156 1.48 -11.26 13.67
CA GLY A 156 0.47 -10.24 13.99
C GLY A 156 -0.01 -9.48 12.75
N LEU A 157 0.90 -9.17 11.81
CA LEU A 157 0.57 -8.50 10.55
C LEU A 157 -0.17 -9.39 9.56
N LEU A 158 0.05 -10.72 9.58
CA LEU A 158 -0.77 -11.67 8.82
C LEU A 158 -2.24 -11.71 9.29
N GLY A 159 -2.50 -11.40 10.57
CA GLY A 159 -3.85 -11.19 11.07
C GLY A 159 -4.75 -12.42 10.89
N GLN A 160 -5.80 -12.29 10.08
CA GLN A 160 -6.81 -13.32 9.79
C GLN A 160 -6.37 -14.35 8.74
N VAL A 161 -5.21 -14.17 8.12
CA VAL A 161 -4.67 -15.14 7.15
C VAL A 161 -4.05 -16.29 7.93
N ARG A 162 -4.86 -17.30 8.25
CA ARG A 162 -4.50 -18.45 9.08
C ARG A 162 -5.11 -19.73 8.54
N GLN A 163 -4.49 -20.85 8.85
CA GLN A 163 -5.00 -22.19 8.51
C GLN A 163 -6.46 -22.37 8.98
N GLY A 164 -7.28 -22.95 8.11
CA GLY A 164 -8.71 -23.25 8.32
C GLY A 164 -9.65 -22.08 7.99
N GLU A 165 -9.15 -20.85 7.96
CA GLU A 165 -9.97 -19.67 7.65
C GLU A 165 -10.37 -19.63 6.19
N LEU A 166 -11.51 -18.98 5.91
CA LEU A 166 -11.98 -18.75 4.55
C LEU A 166 -11.02 -17.84 3.79
N ILE A 167 -10.73 -18.21 2.55
CA ILE A 167 -9.88 -17.42 1.66
C ILE A 167 -10.69 -16.23 1.16
N ARG A 168 -10.24 -15.05 1.54
CA ARG A 168 -10.79 -13.76 1.15
C ARG A 168 -9.67 -12.85 0.66
N GLU A 169 -9.97 -12.07 -0.37
CA GLU A 169 -9.02 -11.12 -0.96
C GLU A 169 -8.61 -10.05 0.05
N GLU A 170 -9.57 -9.39 0.71
CA GLU A 170 -9.31 -8.24 1.58
C GLU A 170 -8.34 -8.54 2.74
N PRO A 171 -8.46 -9.66 3.50
CA PRO A 171 -7.48 -9.98 4.54
C PRO A 171 -6.07 -10.26 4.02
N LEU A 172 -5.94 -10.92 2.87
CA LEU A 172 -4.65 -11.23 2.28
C LEU A 172 -3.96 -9.95 1.78
N ASP A 173 -4.68 -9.13 1.04
CA ASP A 173 -4.17 -7.86 0.51
C ASP A 173 -3.76 -6.91 1.62
N ARG A 174 -4.58 -6.79 2.67
CA ARG A 174 -4.24 -6.03 3.86
C ARG A 174 -2.96 -6.56 4.49
N ALA A 175 -2.84 -7.86 4.73
CA ALA A 175 -1.66 -8.46 5.34
C ALA A 175 -0.40 -8.16 4.52
N MET A 176 -0.46 -8.36 3.20
CA MET A 176 0.65 -8.12 2.29
C MET A 176 1.02 -6.64 2.20
N ARG A 177 0.04 -5.73 2.21
CA ARG A 177 0.27 -4.28 2.28
C ARG A 177 0.97 -3.90 3.57
N LEU A 178 0.46 -4.30 4.73
CA LEU A 178 1.05 -3.97 6.03
C LEU A 178 2.48 -4.52 6.16
N LEU A 179 2.73 -5.74 5.68
CA LEU A 179 4.07 -6.31 5.65
C LEU A 179 5.03 -5.53 4.74
N ASN A 180 4.58 -5.03 3.58
CA ASN A 180 5.39 -4.22 2.66
C ASN A 180 5.52 -2.75 3.08
N GLU A 181 4.60 -2.22 3.89
CA GLU A 181 4.75 -0.90 4.53
C GLU A 181 5.73 -0.95 5.73
N THR A 182 6.09 -2.15 6.18
CA THR A 182 7.01 -2.34 7.30
C THR A 182 8.45 -2.00 6.88
N PRO A 183 9.11 -1.01 7.51
CA PRO A 183 10.48 -0.60 7.18
C PRO A 183 11.47 -1.77 7.12
N GLY A 184 12.20 -1.90 6.00
CA GLY A 184 13.26 -2.89 5.84
C GLY A 184 12.78 -4.30 5.51
N VAL A 185 11.50 -4.46 5.17
CA VAL A 185 10.86 -5.75 4.86
C VAL A 185 10.25 -5.69 3.46
N GLN A 186 10.54 -6.69 2.63
CA GLN A 186 9.82 -6.94 1.38
C GLN A 186 9.09 -8.28 1.49
N ALA A 187 7.78 -8.26 1.35
CA ALA A 187 6.93 -9.44 1.49
C ALA A 187 6.40 -9.92 0.14
N ARG A 188 6.45 -11.23 -0.10
CA ARG A 188 5.88 -11.90 -1.27
C ARG A 188 5.04 -13.09 -0.83
N ALA A 189 3.87 -13.23 -1.43
CA ALA A 189 2.97 -14.36 -1.21
C ALA A 189 2.99 -15.31 -2.42
N THR A 190 2.86 -16.61 -2.16
CA THR A 190 2.59 -17.61 -3.19
C THR A 190 1.52 -18.55 -2.69
N VAL A 191 0.47 -18.70 -3.48
CA VAL A 191 -0.66 -19.60 -3.21
C VAL A 191 -0.52 -20.83 -4.10
N ARG A 192 -0.72 -22.02 -3.52
CA ARG A 192 -0.73 -23.30 -4.24
C ARG A 192 -1.94 -24.12 -3.82
N ALA A 193 -2.29 -25.14 -4.61
CA ALA A 193 -3.29 -26.13 -4.21
C ALA A 193 -2.84 -26.81 -2.90
N GLY A 194 -3.76 -26.93 -1.95
CA GLY A 194 -3.50 -27.57 -0.66
C GLY A 194 -3.65 -29.09 -0.72
N SER A 195 -3.36 -29.74 0.41
CA SER A 195 -3.44 -31.20 0.53
C SER A 195 -4.88 -31.75 0.56
N GLU A 196 -5.86 -30.94 0.99
CA GLU A 196 -7.26 -31.33 1.07
C GLU A 196 -8.09 -30.64 -0.03
N PRO A 197 -9.13 -31.30 -0.59
CA PRO A 197 -10.04 -30.65 -1.54
C PRO A 197 -10.65 -29.37 -0.98
N GLY A 198 -10.69 -28.31 -1.79
CA GLY A 198 -11.19 -26.99 -1.37
C GLY A 198 -10.21 -26.19 -0.52
N THR A 199 -8.99 -26.67 -0.31
CA THR A 199 -7.94 -25.93 0.42
C THR A 199 -6.85 -25.38 -0.51
N SER A 200 -6.22 -24.29 -0.08
CA SER A 200 -5.02 -23.75 -0.73
C SER A 200 -3.97 -23.41 0.32
N ASP A 201 -2.72 -23.73 0.02
CA ASP A 201 -1.58 -23.47 0.89
C ASP A 201 -0.97 -22.11 0.54
N LEU A 202 -0.66 -21.32 1.56
CA LEU A 202 -0.03 -20.01 1.44
C LEU A 202 1.40 -20.07 1.96
N THR A 203 2.35 -19.61 1.15
CA THR A 203 3.71 -19.30 1.60
C THR A 203 3.94 -17.80 1.51
N VAL A 204 4.27 -17.17 2.63
CA VAL A 204 4.69 -15.77 2.69
C VAL A 204 6.18 -15.72 2.98
N VAL A 205 6.95 -15.12 2.07
CA VAL A 205 8.39 -14.91 2.23
C VAL A 205 8.64 -13.45 2.57
N LEU A 206 9.31 -13.20 3.70
CA LEU A 206 9.78 -11.88 4.11
C LEU A 206 11.27 -11.78 3.81
N ALA A 207 11.62 -11.09 2.72
CA ALA A 207 13.00 -10.81 2.35
C ALA A 207 13.49 -9.50 3.00
N PRO A 208 14.77 -9.41 3.38
CA PRO A 208 15.34 -8.17 3.87
C PRO A 208 15.41 -7.13 2.73
N GLU A 209 14.98 -5.91 3.02
CA GLU A 209 15.19 -4.74 2.16
C GLU A 209 16.34 -3.87 2.70
N LYS A 210 16.62 -2.72 2.06
CA LYS A 210 17.67 -1.81 2.51
C LYS A 210 17.38 -1.29 3.92
N ARG A 211 18.16 -1.76 4.90
CA ARG A 211 17.95 -1.41 6.31
C ARG A 211 18.59 -0.12 6.75
N ALA A 212 19.66 0.34 6.11
CA ALA A 212 20.37 1.54 6.54
C ALA A 212 20.61 2.48 5.36
N GLY A 213 20.48 3.77 5.63
CA GLY A 213 20.71 4.85 4.67
C GLY A 213 21.48 5.99 5.33
N ALA A 214 22.31 6.67 4.54
CA ALA A 214 22.90 7.93 4.94
C ALA A 214 22.92 8.88 3.74
N ALA A 215 22.80 10.18 4.00
CA ALA A 215 22.82 11.21 2.97
C ALA A 215 23.54 12.46 3.48
N LEU A 216 24.26 13.10 2.57
CA LEU A 216 24.83 14.43 2.71
C LEU A 216 24.19 15.30 1.63
N VAL A 217 23.59 16.42 2.03
CA VAL A 217 22.95 17.37 1.13
C VAL A 217 23.55 18.76 1.39
N VAL A 218 23.96 19.43 0.33
CA VAL A 218 24.41 20.82 0.36
C VAL A 218 23.48 21.62 -0.53
N ASP A 219 22.83 22.64 0.02
CA ASP A 219 21.87 23.47 -0.70
C ASP A 219 22.08 24.96 -0.39
N ASN A 220 21.54 25.82 -1.24
CA ASN A 220 21.54 27.27 -1.07
C ASN A 220 20.14 27.83 -0.72
N ALA A 221 19.27 27.00 -0.12
CA ALA A 221 17.89 27.37 0.17
C ALA A 221 17.73 28.19 1.46
N GLY A 222 18.83 28.62 2.08
CA GLY A 222 18.80 29.46 3.26
C GLY A 222 18.53 30.93 2.93
N SER A 223 18.03 31.67 3.91
CA SER A 223 17.80 33.12 3.80
C SER A 223 19.03 33.92 4.22
N ALA A 224 19.06 35.22 3.90
CA ALA A 224 20.09 36.13 4.40
C ALA A 224 20.22 36.13 5.94
N ALA A 225 19.15 35.79 6.67
CA ALA A 225 19.13 35.69 8.14
C ALA A 225 19.67 34.34 8.68
N THR A 226 19.68 33.27 7.87
CA THR A 226 20.12 31.92 8.25
C THR A 226 21.37 31.47 7.52
N GLN A 227 22.01 32.36 6.75
CA GLN A 227 23.02 32.07 5.71
C GLN A 227 22.43 31.32 4.52
N GLU A 228 22.94 31.64 3.33
CA GLU A 228 22.43 31.10 2.06
C GLU A 228 22.76 29.61 1.92
N THR A 229 23.98 29.17 2.29
CA THR A 229 24.41 27.77 2.19
C THR A 229 24.09 26.96 3.45
N ARG A 230 23.48 25.80 3.24
CA ARG A 230 23.13 24.83 4.28
C ARG A 230 23.72 23.45 3.97
N VAL A 231 24.19 22.76 5.01
CA VAL A 231 24.64 21.38 4.96
C VAL A 231 23.70 20.53 5.82
N SER A 232 23.15 19.46 5.26
CA SER A 232 22.36 18.46 5.97
C SER A 232 23.05 17.10 5.92
N ILE A 233 23.21 16.47 7.07
CA ILE A 233 23.65 15.07 7.21
C ILE A 233 22.48 14.30 7.80
N SER A 234 22.10 13.19 7.20
CA SER A 234 21.08 12.30 7.75
C SER A 234 21.51 10.85 7.69
N ALA A 235 21.10 10.08 8.68
CA ALA A 235 21.21 8.63 8.71
C ALA A 235 19.88 8.03 9.17
N GLU A 236 19.55 6.86 8.64
CA GLU A 236 18.37 6.10 9.00
C GLU A 236 18.70 4.62 9.15
N LEU A 237 17.99 3.97 10.06
CA LEU A 237 18.02 2.54 10.31
C LEU A 237 16.59 2.03 10.43
N ALA A 238 16.18 1.22 9.45
CA ALA A 238 14.92 0.52 9.41
C ALA A 238 15.01 -0.84 10.14
N ASN A 239 13.88 -1.21 10.75
CA ASN A 239 13.71 -2.37 11.60
C ASN A 239 14.78 -2.45 12.69
N ALA A 240 15.03 -1.34 13.41
CA ALA A 240 16.14 -1.21 14.36
C ALA A 240 16.00 -2.17 15.55
N ALA A 241 14.80 -2.33 16.10
CA ALA A 241 14.50 -3.24 17.22
C ALA A 241 13.91 -4.59 16.79
N GLY A 242 13.78 -4.84 15.48
CA GLY A 242 13.05 -6.00 14.97
C GLY A 242 11.53 -5.84 15.01
N LEU A 243 11.02 -4.63 15.23
CA LEU A 243 9.59 -4.34 15.40
C LEU A 243 8.96 -3.72 14.17
N GLY A 244 9.69 -3.61 13.06
CA GLY A 244 9.26 -2.81 11.92
C GLY A 244 9.36 -1.31 12.20
N ASP A 245 10.29 -0.91 13.06
CA ASP A 245 10.49 0.46 13.53
C ASP A 245 11.55 1.21 12.70
N ARG A 246 11.51 2.55 12.70
CA ARG A 246 12.54 3.38 12.06
C ARG A 246 13.25 4.26 13.08
N LEU A 247 14.57 4.18 13.13
CA LEU A 247 15.43 5.13 13.83
C LEU A 247 16.05 6.08 12.81
N SER A 248 16.02 7.38 13.07
CA SER A 248 16.63 8.39 12.21
C SER A 248 17.41 9.41 13.02
N VAL A 249 18.49 9.90 12.42
CA VAL A 249 19.29 11.01 12.94
C VAL A 249 19.48 11.99 11.81
N ARG A 250 19.25 13.27 12.07
CA ARG A 250 19.49 14.34 11.12
C ARG A 250 20.19 15.49 11.81
N TRP A 251 21.23 16.00 11.18
CA TRP A 251 21.89 17.24 11.52
C TRP A 251 21.81 18.20 10.35
N VAL A 252 21.55 19.47 10.64
CA VAL A 252 21.47 20.54 9.65
C VAL A 252 22.22 21.75 10.19
N GLY A 253 23.18 22.26 9.43
CA GLY A 253 23.97 23.44 9.78
C GLY A 253 24.01 24.47 8.67
N ALA A 254 24.00 25.75 9.04
CA ALA A 254 24.26 26.87 8.14
C ALA A 254 25.24 27.84 8.84
N GLY A 255 26.54 27.61 8.60
CA GLY A 255 27.65 28.23 9.33
C GLY A 255 27.55 28.09 10.85
N ALA A 256 28.04 29.09 11.59
CA ALA A 256 27.90 29.17 13.06
C ALA A 256 26.54 29.74 13.51
N ALA A 257 25.69 30.21 12.59
CA ALA A 257 24.46 30.92 12.91
C ALA A 257 23.29 29.96 13.20
N MET A 258 23.27 28.78 12.57
CA MET A 258 22.19 27.81 12.74
C MET A 258 22.76 26.39 12.83
N GLN A 259 22.45 25.69 13.91
CA GLN A 259 22.71 24.28 14.08
C GLN A 259 21.49 23.60 14.66
N ASN A 260 20.93 22.65 13.92
CA ASN A 260 19.78 21.88 14.34
C ASN A 260 20.14 20.40 14.24
N TRP A 261 19.80 19.64 15.27
CA TRP A 261 19.85 18.18 15.23
C TRP A 261 18.51 17.60 15.64
N HIS A 262 18.20 16.44 15.09
CA HIS A 262 16.99 15.69 15.29
C HIS A 262 17.33 14.21 15.40
N VAL A 263 16.79 13.55 16.41
CA VAL A 263 16.76 12.10 16.54
C VAL A 263 15.29 11.69 16.59
N GLY A 264 14.89 10.82 15.68
CA GLY A 264 13.53 10.33 15.56
C GLY A 264 13.47 8.81 15.72
N TYR A 265 12.51 8.32 16.48
CA TYR A 265 12.13 6.91 16.56
C TYR A 265 10.66 6.78 16.16
N GLU A 266 10.37 5.94 15.17
CA GLU A 266 9.02 5.69 14.68
C GLU A 266 8.66 4.24 14.93
N ALA A 267 7.72 4.02 15.84
CA ALA A 267 7.09 2.72 16.03
C ALA A 267 5.88 2.58 15.10
N TYR A 268 5.67 1.36 14.60
CA TYR A 268 4.55 1.02 13.73
C TYR A 268 3.68 -0.01 14.44
N VAL A 269 2.41 0.33 14.65
CA VAL A 269 1.44 -0.57 15.31
C VAL A 269 0.28 -0.81 14.37
N ALA A 270 -0.02 -2.08 14.10
CA ALA A 270 -1.19 -2.45 13.32
C ALA A 270 -2.47 -2.23 14.16
N VAL A 271 -3.32 -1.29 13.74
CA VAL A 271 -4.62 -1.02 14.39
C VAL A 271 -5.69 -0.88 13.31
N GLY A 272 -6.71 -1.74 13.35
CA GLY A 272 -7.85 -1.65 12.43
C GLY A 272 -7.47 -1.79 10.95
N GLY A 273 -6.40 -2.52 10.63
CA GLY A 273 -5.95 -2.74 9.26
C GLY A 273 -5.02 -1.69 8.67
N PHE A 274 -4.53 -0.76 9.49
CA PHE A 274 -3.53 0.25 9.11
C PHE A 274 -2.29 0.14 10.00
N LEU A 275 -1.11 0.43 9.44
CA LEU A 275 0.07 0.70 10.24
C LEU A 275 0.02 2.14 10.75
N ARG A 276 -0.28 2.32 12.04
CA ARG A 276 -0.19 3.64 12.68
C ARG A 276 1.26 3.92 13.09
N ARG A 277 1.75 5.07 12.65
CA ARG A 277 3.07 5.60 13.00
C ARG A 277 3.00 6.40 14.30
N HIS A 278 3.84 6.04 15.26
CA HIS A 278 3.99 6.74 16.54
C HIS A 278 5.41 7.33 16.64
N PRO A 279 5.60 8.61 16.28
CA PRO A 279 6.91 9.25 16.32
C PRO A 279 7.25 9.71 17.74
N LEU A 280 8.47 9.40 18.16
CA LEU A 280 9.15 10.02 19.30
C LEU A 280 10.34 10.78 18.76
N GLN A 281 10.44 12.05 19.11
CA GLN A 281 11.48 12.93 18.56
C GLN A 281 12.13 13.78 19.64
N ALA A 282 13.44 13.92 19.54
CA ALA A 282 14.24 14.83 20.34
C ALA A 282 15.14 15.67 19.43
N GLY A 283 15.26 16.97 19.73
CA GLY A 283 16.12 17.87 18.99
C GLY A 283 16.35 19.17 19.73
N ARG A 284 17.44 19.86 19.43
CA ARG A 284 17.67 21.23 19.90
C ARG A 284 17.91 22.14 18.70
N PRO A 285 17.03 23.14 18.48
CA PRO A 285 17.35 24.23 17.58
C PRO A 285 18.33 25.18 18.28
N VAL A 286 19.50 25.38 17.69
CA VAL A 286 20.42 26.43 18.12
C VAL A 286 20.45 27.48 17.02
N TRP A 287 19.76 28.59 17.28
CA TRP A 287 19.79 29.77 16.42
C TRP A 287 20.53 30.88 17.15
N SER A 288 21.60 31.38 16.53
CA SER A 288 22.29 32.59 16.95
C SER A 288 22.13 33.62 15.84
N PRO A 289 21.40 34.73 16.07
CA PRO A 289 21.23 35.76 15.05
C PRO A 289 22.60 36.23 14.59
N GLY A 290 22.88 36.11 13.29
CA GLY A 290 24.08 36.67 12.70
C GLY A 290 24.12 38.17 12.98
N ARG A 291 25.27 38.70 13.42
CA ARG A 291 25.43 40.16 13.55
C ARG A 291 25.10 40.79 12.19
N PRO A 292 24.28 41.85 12.14
CA PRO A 292 23.99 42.52 10.88
C PRO A 292 25.33 42.96 10.25
N ARG A 293 25.53 42.63 8.97
CA ARG A 293 26.67 43.16 8.22
C ARG A 293 26.51 44.68 8.18
N HIS A 294 27.33 45.39 8.94
CA HIS A 294 27.53 46.83 8.77
C HIS A 294 28.01 47.07 7.33
N GLY A 295 27.11 47.57 6.48
CA GLY A 295 27.43 47.75 5.06
C GLY A 295 26.29 48.23 4.17
N GLN A 296 25.02 48.22 4.59
CA GLN A 296 23.98 48.95 3.86
C GLN A 296 23.89 50.38 4.41
N ARG A 297 24.62 51.29 3.75
CA ARG A 297 24.34 52.72 3.81
C ARG A 297 22.86 52.91 3.48
N ARG A 298 22.08 53.41 4.44
CA ARG A 298 20.77 54.00 4.15
C ARG A 298 20.99 55.11 3.12
N ALA A 299 20.54 54.91 1.89
CA ALA A 299 20.27 56.02 0.99
C ALA A 299 19.16 56.84 1.66
N GLY A 300 19.45 58.12 1.91
CA GLY A 300 18.60 59.02 2.66
C GLY A 300 17.27 59.26 1.97
N VAL A 301 16.22 59.37 2.78
CA VAL A 301 15.04 60.16 2.44
C VAL A 301 14.88 61.14 3.60
N GLY A 302 15.08 62.42 3.31
CA GLY A 302 14.92 63.52 4.27
C GLY A 302 13.47 63.67 4.74
N PRO A 303 13.23 64.45 5.80
CA PRO A 303 11.91 64.58 6.37
C PRO A 303 11.05 65.47 5.48
N LEU A 304 9.79 65.10 5.26
CA LEU A 304 8.76 66.02 4.77
C LEU A 304 7.62 66.13 5.80
N PRO A 305 6.99 67.31 5.88
CA PRO A 305 6.43 67.85 7.12
C PRO A 305 4.96 67.48 7.35
N ALA A 306 4.50 67.79 8.56
CA ALA A 306 3.15 67.61 9.03
C ALA A 306 2.13 68.53 8.32
N GLY A 307 0.98 67.96 7.98
CA GLY A 307 -0.31 68.65 7.94
C GLY A 307 -0.91 68.92 6.55
N ALA A 308 -1.99 68.21 6.22
CA ALA A 308 -3.23 68.78 5.65
C ALA A 308 -4.31 67.69 5.50
N LEU A 309 -5.52 68.07 5.90
CA LEU A 309 -6.78 67.31 5.91
C LEU A 309 -7.30 66.96 4.50
N GLY A 310 -8.11 65.91 4.37
CA GLY A 310 -9.02 65.79 3.22
C GLY A 310 -9.65 64.42 2.97
N ARG A 311 -10.93 64.30 3.35
CA ARG A 311 -11.93 63.23 3.13
C ARG A 311 -11.86 62.42 1.81
N GLY A 312 -12.25 61.14 1.91
CA GLY A 312 -12.83 60.35 0.80
C GLY A 312 -12.87 58.85 1.10
N ALA A 313 -14.05 58.30 1.40
CA ALA A 313 -14.33 56.88 1.68
C ALA A 313 -14.48 56.02 0.39
N PRO A 314 -15.05 54.80 0.43
CA PRO A 314 -14.41 53.53 0.81
C PRO A 314 -14.43 52.50 -0.35
N GLY A 315 -13.66 51.40 -0.25
CA GLY A 315 -13.69 50.33 -1.24
C GLY A 315 -13.12 49.00 -0.74
N SER A 316 -14.02 48.11 -0.34
CA SER A 316 -13.80 46.69 -0.03
C SER A 316 -13.48 45.89 -1.30
N VAL A 317 -12.58 44.90 -1.26
CA VAL A 317 -12.70 43.63 -2.03
C VAL A 317 -12.00 42.48 -1.29
N LEU A 318 -12.70 41.35 -1.30
CA LEU A 318 -12.45 40.02 -0.75
C LEU A 318 -11.96 39.07 -1.86
N GLY A 319 -11.25 37.98 -1.51
CA GLY A 319 -11.09 36.75 -2.33
C GLY A 319 -9.93 36.78 -3.34
N LEU A 320 -9.17 35.71 -3.55
CA LEU A 320 -9.41 34.26 -3.42
C LEU A 320 -8.32 33.56 -2.60
#